data_AF-A0A8C4TCE3-F1
#
_entry.id   AF-A0A8C4TCE3-F1
#
_cell.length_a   1.000
_cell.length_b   1.000
_cell.length_c   1.000
_cell.angle_alpha   90.00
_cell.angle_beta   90.00
_cell.angle_gamma   90.00
#
_symmetry.space_group_name_H-M   'P 1'
#
loop_
_entity.id
_entity.type
_entity.pdbx_description
1 polymer ?
#
loop_
_entity_poly.entity_id
_entity_poly.type
_entity_poly.pdbx_seq_one_letter_code
_entity_poly.pdbx_strand_id
1 'polypeptide(L)'
;MEGIPNSQLNDDGFNHSIFKEKYCVSSSVSTSHIQVACSSCYCAFPLHGNLLCILKAIDLSPQPLLLKGHHQHITAIAFGNLQTPMTVCSASEDYVIIWDIERCHMQALNGVLPRGIVIGTRLGHIQHLSFCPGDQVVAACA
;
A
#
# COMPACT_ATOMS: atom_id res chain seq x y z
N MET A 1 29.23 54.91 -25.31
CA MET A 1 28.14 54.11 -24.70
C MET A 1 28.44 52.66 -25.07
N GLU A 2 29.35 52.05 -24.33
CA GLU A 2 29.81 50.67 -24.48
C GLU A 2 29.84 50.14 -23.04
N GLY A 3 29.03 49.14 -22.73
CA GLY A 3 28.89 48.63 -21.37
C GLY A 3 28.62 47.14 -21.37
N ILE A 4 29.58 46.37 -20.85
CA ILE A 4 29.50 44.98 -20.36
C ILE A 4 30.66 44.84 -19.33
N PRO A 5 30.61 44.01 -18.25
CA PRO A 5 29.61 42.99 -17.90
C PRO A 5 28.98 43.15 -16.50
N ASN A 6 27.71 42.77 -16.40
CA ASN A 6 27.14 42.31 -15.13
C ASN A 6 27.69 40.91 -14.82
N SER A 7 28.14 40.79 -13.58
CA SER A 7 28.71 39.60 -12.94
C SER A 7 27.80 38.39 -13.02
N GLN A 8 28.45 37.24 -13.21
CA GLN A 8 27.94 35.88 -13.10
C GLN A 8 26.96 35.73 -11.91
N LEU A 9 25.72 35.38 -12.21
CA LEU A 9 24.84 34.74 -11.24
C LEU A 9 25.30 33.29 -11.16
N ASN A 10 25.91 32.94 -10.03
CA ASN A 10 26.19 31.56 -9.66
C ASN A 10 24.88 30.79 -9.68
N ASP A 11 24.79 29.85 -10.63
CA ASP A 11 23.75 28.82 -10.67
C ASP A 11 24.05 27.82 -9.56
N ASP A 12 23.66 28.17 -8.33
CA ASP A 12 23.61 27.24 -7.21
C ASP A 12 22.50 26.22 -7.53
N GLY A 13 22.91 25.14 -8.19
CA GLY A 13 22.10 24.01 -8.63
C GLY A 13 21.42 23.26 -7.50
N PHE A 14 20.43 23.88 -6.88
CA PHE A 14 19.42 23.19 -6.09
C PHE A 14 18.39 22.59 -7.04
N ASN A 15 18.57 21.31 -7.37
CA ASN A 15 17.52 20.47 -7.93
C ASN A 15 16.33 20.46 -6.95
N HIS A 16 15.40 21.41 -7.12
CA HIS A 16 14.16 21.43 -6.37
C HIS A 16 13.33 20.23 -6.83
N SER A 17 13.34 19.15 -6.05
CA SER A 17 12.56 17.96 -6.36
C SER A 17 11.08 18.33 -6.36
N ILE A 18 10.45 18.34 -7.53
CA ILE A 18 9.02 18.62 -7.68
C ILE A 18 8.25 17.40 -7.17
N PHE A 19 7.52 17.57 -6.07
CA PHE A 19 6.56 16.57 -5.62
C PHE A 19 5.26 16.76 -6.40
N LYS A 20 4.81 15.69 -7.06
CA LYS A 20 3.54 15.68 -7.79
C LYS A 20 2.62 14.67 -7.13
N GLU A 21 1.44 15.13 -6.72
CA GLU A 21 0.36 14.23 -6.34
C GLU A 21 -0.01 13.37 -7.55
N LYS A 22 0.08 12.05 -7.38
CA LYS A 22 -0.20 11.09 -8.45
C LYS A 22 -1.59 10.48 -8.32
N TYR A 23 -2.06 10.27 -7.09
CA TYR A 23 -3.31 9.59 -6.79
C TYR A 23 -4.05 10.33 -5.68
N CYS A 24 -5.34 10.54 -5.89
CA CYS A 24 -6.29 10.97 -4.89
C CYS A 24 -7.43 9.93 -4.87
N VAL A 25 -7.74 9.39 -3.69
CA VAL A 25 -8.79 8.39 -3.52
C VAL A 25 -9.72 8.87 -2.43
N SER A 26 -11.03 8.87 -2.70
CA SER A 26 -12.05 9.17 -1.71
C SER A 26 -12.59 7.89 -1.09
N SER A 27 -12.76 7.92 0.23
CA SER A 27 -13.38 6.85 1.00
C SER A 27 -14.65 7.38 1.65
N SER A 28 -15.67 6.52 1.72
CA SER A 28 -16.92 6.79 2.45
C SER A 28 -16.78 6.57 3.96
N VAL A 29 -15.68 5.91 4.39
CA VAL A 29 -15.39 5.58 5.78
C VAL A 29 -14.08 6.24 6.19
N SER A 30 -14.04 6.79 7.41
CA SER A 30 -12.82 7.36 7.99
C SER A 30 -11.74 6.31 8.16
N THR A 31 -10.50 6.68 7.82
CA THR A 31 -9.29 5.87 7.99
C THR A 31 -8.40 6.40 9.12
N SER A 32 -8.99 7.10 10.11
CA SER A 32 -8.24 7.54 11.28
C SER A 32 -7.73 6.35 12.10
N HIS A 33 -6.52 6.46 12.64
CA HIS A 33 -5.92 5.49 13.57
C HIS A 33 -5.68 4.07 13.01
N ILE A 34 -5.56 3.93 11.69
CA ILE A 34 -5.18 2.66 11.06
C ILE A 34 -3.70 2.62 10.71
N GLN A 35 -3.13 1.42 10.62
CA GLN A 35 -1.82 1.20 10.01
C GLN A 35 -1.99 0.98 8.49
N VAL A 36 -1.56 1.94 7.69
CA VAL A 36 -1.37 1.77 6.24
C VAL A 36 0.06 1.32 5.94
N ALA A 37 0.28 0.73 4.76
CA ALA A 37 1.60 0.25 4.38
C ALA A 37 1.99 0.72 2.97
N CYS A 38 3.28 0.95 2.80
CA CYS A 38 3.90 1.16 1.50
C CYS A 38 5.16 0.29 1.40
N SER A 39 5.51 -0.05 0.17
CA SER A 39 6.76 -0.70 -0.22
C SER A 39 7.44 0.15 -1.30
N SER A 40 8.58 -0.31 -1.82
CA SER A 40 9.25 0.38 -2.93
C SER A 40 8.38 0.54 -4.19
N CYS A 41 7.41 -0.36 -4.39
CA CYS A 41 6.64 -0.45 -5.63
C CYS A 41 5.13 -0.25 -5.44
N TYR A 42 4.62 -0.47 -4.23
CA TYR A 42 3.18 -0.50 -3.96
C TYR A 42 2.79 0.27 -2.71
N CYS A 43 1.62 0.89 -2.75
CA CYS A 43 0.92 1.45 -1.59
C CYS A 43 -0.33 0.60 -1.32
N ALA A 44 -0.59 0.31 -0.05
CA ALA A 44 -1.73 -0.47 0.39
C ALA A 44 -2.52 0.28 1.47
N PHE A 45 -3.82 0.40 1.26
CA PHE A 45 -4.72 1.10 2.17
C PHE A 45 -6.14 0.56 2.06
N PRO A 46 -6.96 0.70 3.10
CA PRO A 46 -8.36 0.31 3.01
C PRO A 46 -9.17 1.34 2.22
N LEU A 47 -10.07 0.83 1.40
CA LEU A 47 -11.03 1.59 0.62
C LEU A 47 -12.44 1.20 1.09
N HIS A 48 -13.27 2.19 1.42
CA HIS A 48 -14.60 1.97 1.99
C HIS A 48 -14.60 1.09 3.25
N GLY A 49 -13.48 1.09 3.98
CA GLY A 49 -13.29 0.38 5.25
C GLY A 49 -12.82 -1.07 5.11
N ASN A 50 -13.42 -1.90 4.25
CA ASN A 50 -13.15 -3.36 4.22
C ASN A 50 -12.56 -3.89 2.90
N LEU A 51 -12.40 -3.04 1.89
CA LEU A 51 -11.70 -3.41 0.66
C LEU A 51 -10.23 -3.05 0.80
N LEU A 52 -9.32 -3.98 0.53
CA LEU A 52 -7.91 -3.65 0.47
C LEU A 52 -7.57 -3.16 -0.95
N CYS A 53 -7.12 -1.91 -1.06
CA CYS A 53 -6.69 -1.31 -2.31
C CYS A 53 -5.17 -1.34 -2.41
N ILE A 54 -4.65 -1.90 -3.50
CA ILE A 54 -3.22 -1.92 -3.82
C ILE A 54 -2.98 -1.06 -5.06
N LEU A 55 -2.19 -0.01 -4.90
CA LEU A 55 -1.75 0.89 -5.97
C LEU A 55 -0.28 0.68 -6.26
N LYS A 56 0.10 0.61 -7.53
CA LYS A 56 1.50 0.61 -7.95
C LYS A 56 2.03 2.04 -8.00
N ALA A 57 3.05 2.35 -7.20
CA ALA A 57 3.57 3.70 -7.02
C ALA A 57 4.14 4.30 -8.31
N ILE A 58 4.76 3.48 -9.17
CA ILE A 58 5.57 3.95 -10.31
C ILE A 58 4.78 3.96 -11.64
N ASP A 59 3.56 3.41 -11.72
CA ASP A 59 2.89 3.21 -13.01
C ASP A 59 2.08 4.42 -13.52
N LEU A 60 2.11 4.68 -14.84
CA LEU A 60 1.42 5.82 -15.47
C LEU A 60 -0.07 5.53 -15.77
N SER A 61 -0.46 4.26 -15.76
CA SER A 61 -1.83 3.78 -15.99
C SER A 61 -2.24 2.82 -14.86
N PRO A 62 -2.78 3.33 -13.74
CA PRO A 62 -2.94 2.55 -12.53
C PRO A 62 -4.37 2.05 -12.46
N GLN A 63 -4.60 0.80 -12.88
CA GLN A 63 -5.78 0.10 -12.38
C GLN A 63 -5.47 -0.39 -10.96
N PRO A 64 -6.19 0.10 -9.94
CA PRO A 64 -6.03 -0.40 -8.58
C PRO A 64 -6.39 -1.89 -8.52
N LEU A 65 -5.58 -2.67 -7.83
CA LEU A 65 -5.94 -4.04 -7.48
C LEU A 65 -6.80 -3.98 -6.20
N LEU A 66 -8.07 -4.35 -6.34
CA LEU A 66 -9.04 -4.36 -5.25
C LEU A 66 -9.23 -5.78 -4.72
N LEU A 67 -8.93 -5.98 -3.44
CA LEU A 67 -8.96 -7.27 -2.78
C LEU A 67 -10.12 -7.31 -1.78
N LYS A 68 -11.03 -8.27 -1.99
CA LYS A 68 -12.23 -8.50 -1.17
C LYS A 68 -12.03 -9.73 -0.31
N GLY A 69 -12.19 -9.59 1.00
CA GLY A 69 -12.06 -10.73 1.93
C GLY A 69 -12.50 -10.44 3.36
N HIS A 70 -12.35 -9.20 3.83
CA HIS A 70 -12.80 -8.79 5.15
C HIS A 70 -14.29 -8.39 5.13
N HIS A 71 -15.04 -8.82 6.13
CA HIS A 71 -16.39 -8.32 6.38
C HIS A 71 -16.35 -7.08 7.28
N GLN A 72 -15.38 -7.00 8.20
CA GLN A 72 -15.17 -5.84 9.06
C GLN A 72 -14.17 -4.85 8.47
N HIS A 73 -14.08 -3.67 9.07
CA HIS A 73 -13.10 -2.66 8.67
C HIS A 73 -11.67 -3.16 8.88
N ILE A 74 -10.84 -2.97 7.87
CA ILE A 74 -9.41 -3.22 7.91
C ILE A 74 -8.76 -2.13 8.76
N THR A 75 -8.04 -2.54 9.79
CA THR A 75 -7.43 -1.64 10.78
C THR A 75 -5.90 -1.63 10.69
N ALA A 76 -5.31 -2.69 10.14
CA ALA A 76 -3.86 -2.78 9.98
C ALA A 76 -3.46 -3.51 8.70
N ILE A 77 -2.40 -3.01 8.07
CA ILE A 77 -1.81 -3.55 6.83
C ILE A 77 -0.30 -3.53 6.98
N ALA A 78 0.38 -4.57 6.49
CA ALA A 78 1.83 -4.62 6.40
C ALA A 78 2.26 -5.34 5.10
N PHE A 79 3.36 -4.92 4.49
CA PHE A 79 3.99 -5.69 3.41
C PHE A 79 4.98 -6.70 3.99
N GLY A 80 5.12 -7.82 3.30
CA GLY A 80 6.25 -8.74 3.50
C GLY A 80 7.56 -8.11 3.05
N ASN A 81 8.66 -8.69 3.51
CA ASN A 81 10.02 -8.27 3.23
C ASN A 81 10.57 -8.87 1.92
N LEU A 82 10.03 -10.00 1.48
CA LEU A 82 10.47 -10.69 0.27
C LEU A 82 9.84 -10.05 -0.99
N GLN A 83 10.62 -10.00 -2.07
CA GLN A 83 10.12 -9.49 -3.36
C GLN A 83 9.41 -10.56 -4.19
N THR A 84 9.64 -11.85 -3.91
CA THR A 84 9.08 -12.95 -4.71
C THR A 84 8.72 -14.15 -3.82
N PRO A 85 7.42 -14.40 -3.57
CA PRO A 85 6.29 -13.55 -3.93
C PRO A 85 6.25 -12.31 -3.06
N MET A 86 5.87 -11.17 -3.65
CA MET A 86 5.58 -9.98 -2.86
C MET A 86 4.21 -10.14 -2.19
N THR A 87 4.22 -10.19 -0.86
CA THR A 87 3.00 -10.39 -0.07
C THR A 87 2.58 -9.14 0.69
N VAL A 88 1.30 -9.05 0.98
CA VAL A 88 0.73 -8.06 1.90
C VAL A 88 -0.19 -8.78 2.89
N CYS A 89 -0.10 -8.41 4.16
CA CYS A 89 -1.02 -8.84 5.20
C CYS A 89 -2.01 -7.73 5.50
N SER A 90 -3.29 -8.07 5.62
CA SER A 90 -4.31 -7.17 6.15
C SER A 90 -5.04 -7.82 7.31
N ALA A 91 -5.42 -7.00 8.29
CA ALA A 91 -6.14 -7.43 9.47
C ALA A 91 -7.36 -6.55 9.75
N SER A 92 -8.35 -7.21 10.31
CA SER A 92 -9.59 -6.66 10.86
C SER A 92 -10.02 -7.52 12.05
N GLU A 93 -11.13 -7.15 12.70
CA GLU A 93 -11.69 -7.94 13.80
C GLU A 93 -12.10 -9.37 13.40
N ASP A 94 -12.50 -9.58 12.15
CA ASP A 94 -12.91 -10.90 11.68
C ASP A 94 -11.72 -11.76 11.24
N TYR A 95 -10.82 -11.23 10.40
CA TYR A 95 -9.76 -12.02 9.77
C TYR A 95 -8.41 -11.31 9.74
N VAL A 96 -7.35 -12.12 9.72
CA VAL A 96 -6.03 -11.74 9.22
C VAL A 96 -5.77 -12.52 7.94
N ILE A 97 -5.49 -11.82 6.85
CA ILE A 97 -5.41 -12.38 5.50
C ILE A 97 -4.07 -12.02 4.87
N ILE A 98 -3.38 -13.02 4.32
CA ILE A 98 -2.18 -12.85 3.48
C ILE A 98 -2.59 -12.87 2.01
N TRP A 99 -2.09 -11.92 1.26
CA TRP A 99 -2.32 -11.79 -0.18
C TRP A 99 -1.00 -11.86 -0.93
N ASP A 100 -0.93 -12.74 -1.92
CA ASP A 100 0.11 -12.72 -2.95
C ASP A 100 -0.34 -11.74 -4.04
N ILE A 101 0.38 -10.61 -4.16
CA ILE A 101 -0.04 -9.50 -5.02
C ILE A 101 0.01 -9.89 -6.49
N GLU A 102 1.06 -10.59 -6.92
CA GLU A 102 1.23 -11.01 -8.32
C GLU A 102 0.14 -12.01 -8.70
N ARG A 103 -0.11 -13.00 -7.84
CA ARG A 103 -1.18 -13.98 -8.06
C ARG A 103 -2.55 -13.31 -8.10
N CYS A 104 -2.81 -12.37 -7.20
CA CYS A 104 -4.06 -11.62 -7.17
C CYS A 104 -4.24 -10.77 -8.45
N HIS A 105 -3.17 -10.15 -8.93
CA HIS A 105 -3.19 -9.39 -10.17
C HIS A 105 -3.50 -10.28 -11.38
N MET A 106 -2.86 -11.45 -11.48
CA MET A 106 -3.17 -12.44 -12.51
C MET A 106 -4.62 -12.91 -12.46
N GLN A 107 -5.15 -13.16 -11.26
CA GLN A 107 -6.56 -13.53 -11.08
C GLN A 107 -7.49 -12.43 -11.59
N ALA A 108 -7.25 -11.18 -11.18
CA ALA A 108 -8.05 -10.03 -11.60
C ALA A 108 -8.04 -9.84 -13.12
N LEU A 109 -6.88 -9.93 -13.76
CA LEU A 109 -6.74 -9.84 -15.23
C LEU A 109 -7.51 -10.95 -15.96
N ASN A 110 -7.58 -12.14 -15.37
CA ASN A 110 -8.33 -13.27 -15.91
C ASN A 110 -9.83 -13.22 -15.57
N GLY A 111 -10.32 -12.14 -14.95
CA GLY A 111 -11.72 -12.01 -14.51
C GLY A 111 -12.09 -12.91 -13.32
N VAL A 112 -11.10 -13.49 -12.64
CA VAL A 112 -11.28 -14.30 -11.44
C VAL A 112 -11.16 -13.40 -10.23
N LEU A 113 -12.08 -13.55 -9.26
CA LEU A 113 -11.99 -12.80 -8.01
C LEU A 113 -10.69 -13.17 -7.26
N PRO A 114 -9.82 -12.19 -6.93
CA PRO A 114 -8.62 -12.44 -6.17
C PRO A 114 -8.89 -13.06 -4.80
N ARG A 115 -8.07 -14.02 -4.37
CA ARG A 115 -8.23 -14.71 -3.08
C ARG A 115 -6.94 -14.66 -2.25
N GLY A 116 -7.07 -14.22 -1.01
CA GLY A 116 -6.04 -14.33 0.01
C GLY A 116 -6.16 -15.62 0.84
N ILE A 117 -5.17 -15.85 1.69
CA ILE A 117 -5.11 -16.96 2.64
C ILE A 117 -5.41 -16.40 4.04
N VAL A 118 -6.47 -16.89 4.68
CA VAL A 118 -6.79 -16.53 6.06
C VAL A 118 -5.81 -17.24 7.00
N ILE A 119 -5.04 -16.47 7.77
CA ILE A 119 -4.05 -16.99 8.72
C ILE A 119 -4.45 -16.77 10.18
N GLY A 120 -5.53 -16.02 10.43
CA GLY A 120 -6.07 -15.79 11.76
C GLY A 120 -7.53 -15.37 11.70
N THR A 121 -8.29 -15.69 12.74
CA THR A 121 -9.72 -15.37 12.84
C THR A 121 -10.04 -14.85 14.24
N ARG A 122 -10.87 -13.80 14.34
CA ARG A 122 -11.42 -13.28 15.61
C ARG A 122 -10.35 -12.91 16.65
N LEU A 123 -9.32 -12.20 16.23
CA LEU A 123 -8.22 -11.75 17.11
C LEU A 123 -8.51 -10.43 17.83
N GLY A 124 -9.72 -9.88 17.67
CA GLY A 124 -10.10 -8.58 18.23
C GLY A 124 -9.59 -7.41 17.37
N HIS A 125 -9.54 -6.22 17.97
CA HIS A 125 -9.19 -4.99 17.27
C HIS A 125 -7.68 -4.87 17.06
N ILE A 126 -7.18 -5.34 15.92
CA ILE A 126 -5.74 -5.28 15.59
C ILE A 126 -5.32 -3.84 15.29
N GLN A 127 -4.32 -3.33 16.01
CA GLN A 127 -3.75 -2.00 15.82
C GLN A 127 -2.50 -2.02 14.93
N HIS A 128 -1.75 -3.12 14.93
CA HIS A 128 -0.49 -3.20 14.19
C HIS A 128 -0.17 -4.62 13.73
N LEU A 129 0.38 -4.74 12.53
CA LEU A 129 0.94 -5.94 11.93
C LEU A 129 2.43 -5.76 11.61
N SER A 130 3.21 -6.83 11.73
CA SER A 130 4.60 -6.85 11.29
C SER A 130 5.01 -8.24 10.86
N PHE A 131 5.65 -8.35 9.70
CA PHE A 131 6.27 -9.59 9.24
C PHE A 131 7.61 -9.82 9.95
N CYS A 132 7.91 -11.07 10.26
CA CYS A 132 9.29 -11.44 10.58
C CYS A 132 10.18 -11.31 9.33
N PRO A 133 11.52 -11.20 9.47
CA PRO A 133 12.40 -10.94 8.32
C PRO A 133 12.32 -11.95 7.17
N GLY A 134 11.87 -13.19 7.43
CA GLY A 134 11.71 -14.24 6.43
C GLY A 134 10.27 -14.47 5.97
N ASP A 135 9.33 -13.58 6.32
CA ASP A 135 7.91 -13.61 5.99
C ASP A 135 7.12 -14.87 6.38
N GLN A 136 7.70 -15.72 7.23
CA GLN A 136 7.09 -16.97 7.69
C GLN A 136 6.02 -16.75 8.77
N VAL A 137 6.11 -15.66 9.51
CA VAL A 137 5.24 -15.33 10.64
C VAL A 137 4.87 -13.86 10.58
N VAL A 138 3.63 -13.55 10.92
CA VAL A 138 3.16 -12.19 11.14
C VAL A 138 2.78 -12.02 12.60
N ALA A 139 3.36 -11.01 13.25
CA ALA A 139 2.95 -10.57 14.57
C ALA A 139 1.78 -9.60 14.46
N ALA A 140 0.80 -9.74 15.35
CA ALA A 140 -0.35 -8.84 15.47
C ALA A 140 -0.42 -8.27 16.89
N CYS A 141 -0.62 -6.97 17.00
CA CYS A 141 -0.87 -6.26 18.26
C CYS A 141 -2.33 -5.82 18.30
N ALA A 142 -3.03 -6.06 19.41
CA ALA A 142 -4.44 -5.76 19.61
C ALA A 142 -4.64 -4.84 20.83
#